data_AF-A0A377KPF9-F1
#
_entry.id   AF-A0A377KPF9-F1
#
_cell.length_a   1.000
_cell.length_b   1.000
_cell.length_c   1.000
_cell.angle_alpha   90.00
_cell.angle_beta   90.00
_cell.angle_gamma   90.00
#
_symmetry.space_group_name_H-M   'P 1'
#
loop_
_entity.id
_entity.type
_entity.pdbx_description
1 polymer ?
#
loop_
_entity_poly.entity_id
_entity_poly.type
_entity_poly.pdbx_seq_one_letter_code
_entity_poly.pdbx_strand_id
1 'polypeptide(L)'
;MFFGTPYIAPWFTTDAEAIKQITIALRIDAFNQPGLAISLILAGVLQGMGDTKTPLYSTAFGMWVTRVLGVLLLGKVLNLGIAGVWLAIGIDLYVRSLFLTYRFKRNIRMLKKDQMPSL
;
A
#
# COMPACT_ATOMS: atom_id res chain seq x y z
N MET A 1 -9.77 -6.19 -11.85
CA MET A 1 -9.82 -7.14 -10.72
C MET A 1 -11.26 -7.37 -10.25
N PHE A 2 -11.93 -6.38 -9.66
CA PHE A 2 -13.22 -6.58 -8.96
C PHE A 2 -14.30 -7.43 -9.67
N PHE A 3 -14.64 -7.14 -10.93
CA PHE A 3 -15.67 -7.87 -11.68
C PHE A 3 -15.15 -9.05 -12.51
N GLY A 4 -13.89 -8.97 -12.96
CA GLY A 4 -13.30 -9.94 -13.89
C GLY A 4 -12.75 -11.21 -13.22
N THR A 5 -12.44 -11.16 -11.91
CA THR A 5 -11.79 -12.28 -11.22
C THR A 5 -12.52 -13.62 -11.32
N PRO A 6 -13.85 -13.76 -11.12
CA PRO A 6 -14.49 -15.08 -11.19
C PRO A 6 -14.42 -15.73 -12.58
N TYR A 7 -14.24 -14.94 -13.65
CA TYR A 7 -14.11 -15.45 -15.02
C TYR A 7 -12.67 -15.84 -15.38
N ILE A 8 -11.68 -15.18 -14.76
CA ILE A 8 -10.25 -15.37 -15.05
C ILE A 8 -9.61 -16.39 -14.11
N ALA A 9 -10.04 -16.46 -12.85
CA ALA A 9 -9.48 -17.39 -11.85
C ALA A 9 -9.51 -18.87 -12.30
N PRO A 10 -10.56 -19.37 -12.98
CA PRO A 10 -10.58 -20.74 -13.50
C PRO A 10 -9.50 -21.07 -14.53
N TRP A 11 -8.82 -20.06 -15.11
CA TRP A 11 -7.71 -20.28 -16.03
C TRP A 11 -6.42 -20.72 -15.30
N PHE A 12 -6.31 -20.42 -14.00
CA PHE A 12 -5.13 -20.72 -13.19
C PHE A 12 -5.29 -21.96 -12.32
N THR A 13 -6.53 -22.27 -11.91
CA THR A 13 -6.83 -23.43 -11.08
C THR A 13 -8.28 -23.86 -11.26
N THR A 14 -8.54 -25.15 -11.09
CA THR A 14 -9.89 -25.74 -11.10
C THR A 14 -10.46 -25.94 -9.69
N ASP A 15 -9.65 -25.73 -8.63
CA ASP A 15 -10.11 -25.87 -7.26
C ASP A 15 -11.05 -24.72 -6.86
N ALA A 16 -12.28 -25.09 -6.46
CA ALA A 16 -13.34 -24.14 -6.15
C ALA A 16 -13.01 -23.28 -4.92
N GLU A 17 -12.34 -23.83 -3.92
CA GLU A 17 -11.96 -23.06 -2.72
C GLU A 17 -10.86 -22.05 -3.06
N ALA A 18 -9.83 -22.45 -3.81
CA ALA A 18 -8.82 -21.52 -4.31
C ALA A 18 -9.43 -20.38 -5.15
N ILE A 19 -10.37 -20.66 -6.05
CA ILE A 19 -11.06 -19.63 -6.85
C ILE A 19 -11.80 -18.63 -5.94
N LYS A 20 -12.47 -19.11 -4.90
CA LYS A 20 -13.16 -18.27 -3.92
C LYS A 20 -12.18 -17.38 -3.16
N GLN A 21 -11.08 -17.95 -2.66
CA GLN A 21 -10.05 -17.19 -1.93
C GLN A 21 -9.40 -16.11 -2.81
N ILE A 22 -9.07 -16.43 -4.07
CA ILE A 22 -8.55 -15.48 -5.06
C ILE A 22 -9.56 -14.37 -5.36
N THR A 23 -10.85 -14.71 -5.47
CA THR A 23 -11.92 -13.73 -5.72
C THR A 23 -12.03 -12.73 -4.57
N ILE A 24 -11.98 -13.19 -3.32
CA ILE A 24 -11.99 -12.32 -2.14
C ILE A 24 -10.76 -11.41 -2.15
N ALA A 25 -9.58 -12.01 -2.32
CA ALA A 25 -8.30 -11.31 -2.38
C ALA A 25 -8.28 -10.17 -3.39
N LEU A 26 -8.61 -10.47 -4.66
CA LEU A 26 -8.53 -9.50 -5.76
C LEU A 26 -9.62 -8.44 -5.70
N ARG A 27 -10.76 -8.72 -5.07
CA ARG A 27 -11.78 -7.68 -4.81
C ARG A 27 -11.30 -6.67 -3.79
N ILE A 28 -10.64 -7.10 -2.72
CA ILE A 28 -10.03 -6.21 -1.73
C ILE A 28 -8.86 -5.45 -2.38
N ASP A 29 -8.00 -6.16 -3.12
CA ASP A 29 -6.84 -5.55 -3.76
C ASP A 29 -7.21 -4.49 -4.79
N ALA A 30 -8.35 -4.62 -5.46
CA ALA A 30 -8.87 -3.58 -6.35
C ALA A 30 -8.98 -2.21 -5.64
N PHE A 31 -9.35 -2.19 -4.37
CA PHE A 31 -9.38 -0.97 -3.55
C PHE A 31 -8.00 -0.56 -3.06
N ASN A 32 -7.02 -1.46 -2.99
CA ASN A 32 -5.66 -1.13 -2.58
C ASN A 32 -4.87 -0.38 -3.68
N GLN A 33 -5.29 -0.49 -4.94
CA GLN A 33 -4.58 0.07 -6.10
C GLN A 33 -4.34 1.60 -6.04
N PRO A 34 -5.31 2.45 -5.63
CA PRO A 34 -5.04 3.87 -5.41
C PRO A 34 -3.96 4.13 -4.36
N GLY A 35 -3.97 3.37 -3.25
CA GLY A 35 -2.95 3.43 -2.22
C GLY A 35 -1.57 3.08 -2.77
N LEU A 36 -1.48 1.99 -3.54
CA LEU A 36 -0.24 1.58 -4.22
C LEU A 36 0.27 2.65 -5.18
N ALA A 37 -0.59 3.18 -6.04
CA ALA A 37 -0.22 4.18 -7.04
C ALA A 37 0.37 5.44 -6.40
N ILE A 38 -0.28 5.97 -5.35
CA ILE A 38 0.21 7.16 -4.63
C ILE A 38 1.58 6.88 -4.00
N SER A 39 1.72 5.73 -3.33
CA SER A 39 2.99 5.32 -2.71
C SER A 39 4.12 5.27 -3.74
N LEU A 40 3.90 4.64 -4.90
CA LEU A 40 4.91 4.51 -5.95
C LEU A 40 5.30 5.85 -6.56
N ILE A 41 4.31 6.69 -6.91
CA ILE A 41 4.56 8.01 -7.49
C ILE A 41 5.37 8.87 -6.52
N LEU A 42 4.93 8.97 -5.26
CA LEU A 42 5.62 9.81 -4.27
C LEU A 42 6.99 9.27 -3.89
N ALA A 43 7.16 7.94 -3.83
CA ALA A 43 8.48 7.35 -3.65
C ALA A 43 9.43 7.73 -4.79
N GLY A 44 8.96 7.70 -6.04
CA GLY A 44 9.73 8.12 -7.21
C GLY A 44 10.10 9.61 -7.16
N VAL A 45 9.14 10.47 -6.82
CA VAL A 45 9.36 11.93 -6.69
C VAL A 45 10.37 12.25 -5.58
N LEU A 46 10.21 11.66 -4.40
CA LEU A 46 11.13 11.87 -3.27
C LEU A 46 12.54 11.39 -3.59
N GLN A 47 12.67 10.23 -4.24
CA GLN A 47 13.97 9.73 -4.72
C GLN A 47 14.58 10.66 -5.77
N GLY A 48 13.79 11.16 -6.72
CA GLY A 48 14.24 12.06 -7.78
C GLY A 48 14.73 13.43 -7.28
N MET A 49 14.25 13.89 -6.13
CA MET A 49 14.73 15.11 -5.47
C MET A 49 15.86 14.88 -4.45
N GLY A 50 16.38 13.65 -4.35
CA GLY A 50 17.50 13.29 -3.47
C GLY A 50 17.12 12.73 -2.10
N ASP A 51 15.82 12.63 -1.76
CA ASP A 51 15.33 12.01 -0.52
C ASP A 51 15.04 10.51 -0.76
N THR A 52 16.10 9.71 -0.81
CA THR A 52 16.00 8.25 -1.04
C THR A 52 15.70 7.44 0.22
N LYS A 53 16.12 7.95 1.38
CA LYS A 53 15.99 7.26 2.66
C LYS A 53 14.54 7.20 3.15
N THR A 54 13.77 8.28 2.96
CA THR A 54 12.39 8.31 3.45
C THR A 54 11.50 7.22 2.83
N PRO A 55 11.42 7.06 1.49
CA PRO A 55 10.60 6.00 0.90
C PRO A 55 11.11 4.59 1.22
N LEU A 56 12.43 4.40 1.35
CA LEU A 56 13.02 3.13 1.77
C LEU A 56 12.55 2.73 3.17
N TYR A 57 12.78 3.60 4.17
CA TYR A 57 12.42 3.29 5.55
C TYR A 57 10.91 3.18 5.74
N SER A 58 10.12 4.01 5.05
CA SER A 58 8.66 3.89 5.09
C SER A 58 8.17 2.54 4.58
N THR A 59 8.77 2.03 3.50
CA THR A 59 8.40 0.72 2.94
C THR A 59 8.84 -0.42 3.84
N ALA A 60 10.08 -0.39 4.32
CA ALA A 60 10.58 -1.42 5.23
C ALA A 60 9.75 -1.48 6.52
N PHE A 61 9.52 -0.33 7.16
CA PHE A 61 8.72 -0.26 8.38
C PHE A 61 7.27 -0.71 8.13
N GLY A 62 6.64 -0.26 7.05
CA GLY A 62 5.28 -0.66 6.72
C GLY A 62 5.13 -2.17 6.48
N MET A 63 6.08 -2.77 5.76
CA MET A 63 6.07 -4.22 5.50
C MET A 63 6.33 -5.06 6.74
N TRP A 64 7.21 -4.63 7.64
CA TRP A 64 7.56 -5.42 8.83
C TRP A 64 6.65 -5.17 10.01
N VAL A 65 6.22 -3.93 10.24
CA VAL A 65 5.42 -3.56 11.41
C VAL A 65 3.94 -3.58 11.04
N THR A 66 3.52 -2.67 10.16
CA THR A 66 2.09 -2.52 9.83
C THR A 66 1.50 -3.81 9.25
N ARG A 67 2.21 -4.42 8.29
CA ARG A 67 1.70 -5.59 7.57
C ARG A 67 1.76 -6.87 8.41
N VAL A 68 2.86 -7.16 9.10
CA VAL A 68 2.95 -8.37 9.94
C VAL A 68 1.97 -8.30 11.10
N LEU A 69 1.92 -7.18 11.83
CA LEU A 69 0.95 -7.01 12.91
C LEU A 69 -0.49 -7.04 12.40
N GLY A 70 -0.74 -6.40 11.25
CA GLY A 70 -2.06 -6.43 10.61
C GLY A 70 -2.48 -7.84 10.21
N VAL A 71 -1.60 -8.65 9.64
CA VAL A 71 -1.89 -10.05 9.26
C VAL A 71 -2.17 -10.90 10.51
N LEU A 72 -1.37 -10.75 11.56
CA LEU A 72 -1.58 -11.46 12.81
C LEU A 72 -2.92 -11.07 13.46
N LEU A 73 -3.24 -9.77 13.49
CA LEU A 73 -4.47 -9.28 14.09
C LEU A 73 -5.70 -9.62 13.24
N LEU A 74 -5.72 -9.20 11.97
CA LEU A 74 -6.89 -9.33 11.11
C LEU A 74 -7.06 -10.77 10.59
N GLY A 75 -5.97 -11.41 10.18
CA GLY A 75 -6.00 -12.76 9.64
C GLY A 75 -6.23 -13.81 10.72
N LYS A 76 -5.47 -13.75 11.82
CA LYS A 76 -5.47 -14.79 12.85
C LYS A 76 -6.38 -14.48 14.04
N VAL A 77 -6.31 -13.28 14.63
CA VAL A 77 -7.12 -12.97 15.83
C VAL A 77 -8.59 -12.74 15.48
N LEU A 78 -8.86 -11.98 14.41
CA LEU A 78 -10.23 -11.72 13.94
C LEU A 78 -10.78 -12.81 12.99
N ASN A 79 -9.98 -13.85 12.71
CA ASN A 79 -10.35 -14.98 11.84
C ASN A 79 -10.89 -14.57 10.45
N LEU A 80 -10.40 -13.46 9.88
CA LEU A 80 -10.81 -13.01 8.54
C LEU A 80 -10.10 -13.77 7.41
N GLY A 81 -9.19 -14.70 7.73
CA GLY A 81 -8.48 -15.53 6.76
C GLY A 81 -7.75 -14.68 5.72
N ILE A 82 -7.90 -15.02 4.43
CA ILE A 82 -7.26 -14.29 3.33
C ILE A 82 -7.69 -12.82 3.27
N ALA A 83 -8.93 -12.50 3.64
CA ALA A 83 -9.43 -11.13 3.63
C ALA A 83 -8.63 -10.28 4.62
N GLY A 84 -8.34 -10.81 5.81
CA GLY A 84 -7.50 -10.14 6.81
C GLY A 84 -6.09 -9.83 6.31
N VAL A 85 -5.50 -10.74 5.51
CA VAL A 85 -4.18 -10.53 4.90
C VAL A 85 -4.20 -9.36 3.92
N TRP A 86 -5.16 -9.33 3.00
CA TRP A 86 -5.25 -8.27 1.99
C TRP A 86 -5.68 -6.92 2.58
N LEU A 87 -6.47 -6.92 3.65
CA LEU A 87 -6.79 -5.72 4.42
C LEU A 87 -5.54 -5.17 5.12
N ALA A 88 -4.70 -6.02 5.70
CA ALA A 88 -3.44 -5.61 6.31
C ALA A 88 -2.48 -4.99 5.29
N ILE A 89 -2.41 -5.56 4.09
CA ILE A 89 -1.66 -4.99 2.96
C ILE A 89 -2.23 -3.62 2.57
N GLY A 90 -3.56 -3.50 2.48
CA GLY A 90 -4.24 -2.25 2.20
C GLY A 90 -3.91 -1.16 3.21
N ILE A 91 -4.03 -1.46 4.50
CA ILE A 91 -3.70 -0.54 5.60
C ILE A 91 -2.25 -0.06 5.47
N ASP A 92 -1.29 -0.97 5.24
CA ASP A 92 0.10 -0.61 4.98
C ASP A 92 0.26 0.35 3.79
N LEU A 93 -0.37 0.06 2.66
CA LEU A 93 -0.32 0.92 1.47
C LEU A 93 -0.88 2.32 1.74
N TYR A 94 -2.00 2.42 2.45
CA TYR A 94 -2.60 3.72 2.77
C TYR A 94 -1.80 4.50 3.81
N VAL A 95 -1.32 3.84 4.87
CA VAL A 95 -0.46 4.47 5.88
C VAL A 95 0.82 5.01 5.25
N ARG A 96 1.49 4.21 4.42
CA ARG A 96 2.67 4.65 3.66
C ARG A 96 2.34 5.82 2.74
N SER A 97 1.26 5.74 1.96
CA SER A 97 0.86 6.82 1.05
C SER A 97 0.59 8.13 1.77
N LEU A 98 -0.09 8.10 2.92
CA LEU A 98 -0.32 9.27 3.75
C LEU A 98 0.99 9.84 4.29
N PHE A 99 1.88 8.98 4.79
CA PHE A 99 3.19 9.38 5.30
C PHE A 99 4.07 10.03 4.22
N LEU A 100 4.18 9.42 3.05
CA LEU A 100 4.94 9.96 1.93
C LEU A 100 4.34 11.27 1.41
N THR A 101 3.00 11.38 1.40
CA THR A 101 2.32 12.65 1.03
C THR A 101 2.68 13.76 2.01
N TYR A 102 2.67 13.46 3.31
CA TYR A 102 3.08 14.40 4.34
C TYR A 102 4.54 14.83 4.14
N ARG A 103 5.46 13.87 3.90
CA ARG A 103 6.88 14.17 3.69
C ARG A 103 7.10 15.03 2.46
N PHE A 104 6.45 14.69 1.34
CA PHE A 104 6.53 15.45 0.10
C PHE A 104 6.07 16.90 0.30
N LYS A 105 4.90 17.11 0.92
CA LYS A 105 4.41 18.47 1.25
C LYS A 105 5.40 19.25 2.13
N ARG A 106 6.04 18.57 3.09
CA ARG A 106 7.05 19.19 3.96
C ARG A 106 8.30 19.62 3.16
N ASN A 107 8.81 18.76 2.28
CA ASN A 107 9.98 19.08 1.45
C ASN A 107 9.69 20.25 0.49
N ILE A 108 8.53 20.27 -0.17
CA ILE A 108 8.12 21.40 -1.04
C ILE A 108 8.03 22.71 -0.27
N ARG A 109 7.49 22.70 0.96
CA ARG A 109 7.44 23.91 1.81
C ARG A 109 8.81 24.44 2.19
N MET A 110 9.78 23.57 2.46
CA MET A 110 11.15 23.99 2.77
C MET A 110 11.82 24.63 1.55
N LEU A 111 11.70 24.00 0.37
CA LEU A 111 12.24 24.55 -0.87
C LEU A 111 11.69 25.95 -1.19
N LYS A 112 10.38 26.16 -0.96
CA LYS A 112 9.76 27.48 -1.15
C LYS A 112 10.29 28.53 -0.16
N LYS A 113 10.61 28.13 1.07
CA LYS A 113 11.15 29.03 2.10
C LYS A 113 12.58 29.47 1.75
N ASP A 114 13.41 28.55 1.26
CA ASP A 114 14.80 28.86 0.87
C ASP A 114 14.87 29.78 -0.36
N GLN A 115 13.81 29.80 -1.18
CA GLN A 115 13.68 30.70 -2.33
C GLN A 115 13.17 32.12 -1.97
N MET A 116 12.68 32.36 -0.75
CA MET A 116 12.27 33.69 -0.31
C MET A 116 13.44 34.34 0.45
N PRO A 117 14.15 35.32 -0.13
CA PRO A 117 15.22 36.01 0.57
C PRO A 117 14.66 36.68 1.82
N SER A 118 15.37 36.55 2.94
CA SER A 118 15.08 37.26 4.18
C SER A 118 15.06 38.77 3.89
N LEU A 119 13.87 39.36 3.94
CA LEU A 119 13.69 40.82 4.00
C LEU A 119 14.30 41.37 5.29
#